data_AF-A0A0R1YPV4-F1
#
_entry.id   AF-A0A0R1YPV4-F1
#
_cell.length_a   1.000
_cell.length_b   1.000
_cell.length_c   1.000
_cell.angle_alpha   90.00
_cell.angle_beta   90.00
_cell.angle_gamma   90.00
#
_symmetry.space_group_name_H-M   'P 1'
#
loop_
_entity.id
_entity.type
_entity.pdbx_description
1 polymer ?
#
loop_
_entity_poly.entity_id
_entity_poly.type
_entity_poly.pdbx_seq_one_letter_code
_entity_poly.pdbx_strand_id
1 'polypeptide(L)'
;MSTLIKCELIKLRHSLSIGMLFLLALLPIVINMARPLLIKQQYQLFDLYFPLYNQYALFFPLVVMMVATAVFYMEYSNGTYVDWITYGYSKQKLIISKLTVAGLVLLAMCLLNYFIMALGLLLMVHATIVEVLQMTASFWGYSLIVILLNLPFGALLINISRNAIITTVVGIVCMVINAILMAAPFGYYIPTIFAYRFGLLPISQSDFFSNANFAASVGSTVTIVVICCLVTLSIWQFSRKKPIEN
;
A
#
# COMPACT_ATOMS: atom_id res chain seq x y z
N MET A 1 -21.92 11.06 4.68
CA MET A 1 -20.54 10.51 4.68
C MET A 1 -20.25 9.71 5.94
N SER A 2 -20.37 10.30 7.15
CA SER A 2 -20.11 9.58 8.41
C SER A 2 -20.87 8.24 8.54
N THR A 3 -22.15 8.20 8.17
CA THR A 3 -22.96 6.96 8.18
C THR A 3 -22.39 5.88 7.25
N LEU A 4 -22.03 6.23 6.01
CA LEU A 4 -21.45 5.29 5.05
C LEU A 4 -20.12 4.71 5.55
N ILE A 5 -19.24 5.56 6.10
CA ILE A 5 -17.96 5.14 6.68
C ILE A 5 -18.19 4.16 7.82
N LYS A 6 -19.13 4.45 8.73
CA LYS A 6 -19.47 3.55 9.84
C LYS A 6 -19.99 2.20 9.34
N CYS A 7 -20.89 2.19 8.35
CA CYS A 7 -21.41 0.97 7.77
C CYS A 7 -20.29 0.10 7.18
N GLU A 8 -19.39 0.69 6.40
CA GLU A 8 -18.27 -0.04 5.79
C GLU A 8 -17.28 -0.57 6.84
N LEU A 9 -16.98 0.20 7.90
CA LEU A 9 -16.14 -0.28 9.01
C LEU A 9 -16.77 -1.46 9.76
N ILE A 10 -18.08 -1.44 9.99
CA ILE A 10 -18.81 -2.54 10.62
C ILE A 10 -18.71 -3.81 9.76
N LYS A 11 -18.93 -3.69 8.44
CA LYS A 11 -18.78 -4.81 7.50
C LYS A 11 -17.37 -5.42 7.56
N LEU A 12 -16.34 -4.58 7.57
CA LEU A 12 -14.94 -5.03 7.57
C LEU A 12 -14.52 -5.67 8.89
N ARG A 13 -15.04 -5.19 10.03
CA ARG A 13 -14.75 -5.76 11.37
C ARG A 13 -15.05 -7.26 11.45
N HIS A 14 -16.08 -7.71 10.74
CA HIS A 14 -16.49 -9.12 10.73
C HIS A 14 -15.81 -9.95 9.63
N SER A 15 -14.98 -9.34 8.78
CA SER A 15 -14.30 -10.03 7.70
C SER A 15 -12.94 -10.59 8.16
N LEU A 16 -12.82 -11.92 8.17
CA LEU A 16 -11.55 -12.61 8.46
C LEU A 16 -10.44 -12.20 7.47
N SER A 17 -10.82 -11.83 6.25
CA SER A 17 -9.92 -11.44 5.16
C SER A 17 -8.99 -10.28 5.55
N ILE A 18 -9.48 -9.26 6.28
CA ILE A 18 -8.63 -8.12 6.70
C ILE A 18 -7.56 -8.56 7.71
N GLY A 19 -7.92 -9.47 8.63
CA GLY A 19 -6.96 -10.07 9.55
C GLY A 19 -5.87 -10.87 8.83
N MET A 20 -6.25 -11.67 7.83
CA MET A 20 -5.29 -12.44 7.02
C MET A 20 -4.35 -11.53 6.21
N LEU A 21 -4.87 -10.43 5.65
CA LEU A 21 -4.07 -9.44 4.94
C LEU A 21 -3.10 -8.69 5.87
N PHE A 22 -3.49 -8.47 7.12
CA PHE A 22 -2.60 -7.93 8.13
C PHE A 22 -1.44 -8.88 8.45
N LEU A 23 -1.73 -10.17 8.64
CA LEU A 23 -0.69 -11.20 8.82
C LEU A 23 0.26 -11.26 7.62
N LEU A 24 -0.27 -11.15 6.40
CA LEU A 24 0.56 -11.11 5.19
C LEU A 24 1.50 -9.89 5.18
N ALA A 25 1.04 -8.73 5.65
CA ALA A 25 1.86 -7.53 5.76
C ALA A 25 2.96 -7.62 6.83
N LEU A 26 2.75 -8.45 7.86
CA LEU A 26 3.71 -8.71 8.93
C LEU A 26 4.81 -9.70 8.54
N LEU A 27 4.57 -10.54 7.52
CA LEU A 27 5.48 -11.61 7.12
C LEU A 27 6.93 -11.12 6.85
N PRO A 28 7.16 -10.00 6.11
CA PRO A 28 8.50 -9.45 5.95
C PRO A 28 9.19 -9.10 7.28
N ILE A 29 8.43 -8.56 8.24
CA ILE A 29 8.96 -8.12 9.52
C ILE A 29 9.42 -9.33 10.34
N VAL A 30 8.57 -10.36 10.44
CA VAL A 30 8.86 -11.58 11.19
C VAL A 30 10.07 -12.32 10.62
N ILE A 31 10.15 -12.46 9.29
CA ILE A 31 11.27 -13.16 8.64
C ILE A 31 12.59 -12.44 8.91
N ASN A 32 12.63 -11.10 8.80
CA ASN A 32 13.88 -10.36 9.01
C ASN A 32 14.29 -10.30 10.48
N MET A 33 13.33 -10.32 11.41
CA MET A 33 13.62 -10.41 12.84
C MET A 33 14.19 -11.77 13.25
N ALA A 34 13.90 -12.84 12.52
CA ALA A 34 14.47 -14.15 12.82
C ALA A 34 15.99 -14.20 12.55
N ARG A 35 16.50 -13.42 11.59
CA ARG A 35 17.91 -13.43 11.18
C ARG A 35 18.91 -13.18 12.32
N PRO A 36 18.80 -12.09 13.12
CA PRO A 36 19.72 -11.83 14.23
C PRO A 36 19.60 -12.85 15.37
N LEU A 37 18.48 -13.57 15.48
CA LEU A 37 18.32 -14.66 16.46
C LEU A 37 19.08 -15.93 16.05
N LEU A 38 19.21 -16.17 14.75
CA LEU A 38 19.87 -17.36 14.19
C LEU A 38 21.38 -17.17 14.02
N ILE A 39 21.82 -15.95 13.69
CA ILE A 39 23.22 -15.64 13.39
C ILE A 39 23.72 -14.62 14.41
N LYS A 40 24.61 -15.06 15.31
CA LYS A 40 25.25 -14.20 16.32
C LYS A 40 26.33 -13.33 15.66
N GLN A 41 25.93 -12.13 15.25
CA GLN A 41 26.81 -11.09 14.74
C GLN A 41 26.41 -9.74 15.36
N GLN A 42 27.35 -8.80 15.45
CA GLN A 42 27.04 -7.41 15.76
C GLN A 42 26.39 -6.77 14.54
N TYR A 43 25.12 -6.41 14.65
CA TYR A 43 24.36 -5.74 13.60
C TYR A 43 24.18 -4.26 13.94
N GLN A 44 24.29 -3.39 12.93
CA GLN A 44 23.80 -2.02 13.02
C GLN A 44 22.31 -1.94 12.65
N LEU A 45 21.64 -0.85 12.99
CA LEU A 45 20.22 -0.67 12.66
C LEU A 45 19.99 -0.76 11.15
N PHE A 46 20.88 -0.18 10.34
CA PHE A 46 20.81 -0.23 8.89
C PHE A 46 20.84 -1.66 8.34
N ASP A 47 21.71 -2.52 8.88
CA ASP A 47 21.89 -3.90 8.43
C ASP A 47 20.63 -4.76 8.60
N LEU A 48 19.80 -4.42 9.59
CA LEU A 48 18.53 -5.08 9.85
C LEU A 48 17.36 -4.40 9.14
N TYR A 49 17.35 -3.07 9.11
CA TYR A 49 16.27 -2.30 8.52
C TYR A 49 16.25 -2.40 6.99
N PHE A 50 17.39 -2.30 6.31
CA PHE A 50 17.43 -2.28 4.85
C PHE A 50 16.87 -3.56 4.20
N PRO A 51 17.24 -4.78 4.64
CA PRO A 51 16.62 -6.00 4.13
C PRO A 51 15.12 -6.10 4.45
N LEU A 52 14.71 -5.65 5.64
CA LEU A 52 13.32 -5.60 6.04
C LEU A 52 12.52 -4.65 5.14
N TYR A 53 13.05 -3.45 4.90
CA TYR A 53 12.47 -2.44 4.02
C TYR A 53 12.29 -2.99 2.60
N ASN A 54 13.30 -3.67 2.07
CA ASN A 54 13.23 -4.26 0.73
C ASN A 54 12.12 -5.30 0.63
N GLN A 55 12.02 -6.22 1.59
CA GLN A 55 10.95 -7.22 1.58
C GLN A 55 9.56 -6.58 1.80
N TYR A 56 9.46 -5.63 2.73
CA TYR A 56 8.24 -4.87 2.95
C TYR A 56 7.80 -4.15 1.66
N ALA A 57 8.74 -3.58 0.92
CA ALA A 57 8.46 -2.90 -0.33
C ALA A 57 7.90 -3.83 -1.43
N LEU A 58 8.25 -5.11 -1.41
CA LEU A 58 7.67 -6.11 -2.32
C LEU A 58 6.24 -6.48 -1.94
N PHE A 59 6.01 -6.80 -0.66
CA PHE A 59 4.70 -7.32 -0.22
C PHE A 59 3.65 -6.23 0.00
N PHE A 60 4.05 -5.03 0.44
CA PHE A 60 3.09 -4.02 0.86
C PHE A 60 2.18 -3.50 -0.28
N PRO A 61 2.66 -3.22 -1.51
CA PRO A 61 1.78 -2.87 -2.63
C PRO A 61 0.73 -3.95 -2.92
N LEU A 62 1.10 -5.24 -2.83
CA LEU A 62 0.17 -6.36 -2.98
C LEU A 62 -0.91 -6.32 -1.89
N VAL A 63 -0.52 -6.12 -0.63
CA VAL A 63 -1.48 -5.99 0.49
C VAL A 63 -2.45 -4.83 0.25
N VAL A 64 -1.96 -3.66 -0.18
CA VAL A 64 -2.81 -2.50 -0.50
C VAL A 64 -3.85 -2.86 -1.57
N MET A 65 -3.44 -3.51 -2.65
CA MET A 65 -4.33 -3.97 -3.72
C MET A 65 -5.37 -4.97 -3.22
N MET A 66 -4.98 -5.89 -2.34
CA MET A 66 -5.87 -6.90 -1.79
C MET A 66 -6.85 -6.31 -0.77
N VAL A 67 -6.46 -5.32 0.03
CA VAL A 67 -7.39 -4.60 0.91
C VAL A 67 -8.40 -3.82 0.07
N ALA A 68 -7.96 -3.11 -0.97
CA ALA A 68 -8.85 -2.46 -1.92
C ALA A 68 -9.84 -3.47 -2.53
N THR A 69 -9.34 -4.63 -2.96
CA THR A 69 -10.16 -5.72 -3.48
C THR A 69 -11.19 -6.18 -2.44
N ALA A 70 -10.79 -6.44 -1.19
CA ALA A 70 -11.68 -6.93 -0.15
C ALA A 70 -12.85 -5.97 0.14
N VAL A 71 -12.58 -4.66 0.22
CA VAL A 71 -13.60 -3.64 0.51
C VAL A 71 -14.64 -3.51 -0.61
N PHE A 72 -14.20 -3.62 -1.87
CA PHE A 72 -15.09 -3.47 -3.03
C PHE A 72 -15.74 -4.79 -3.44
N TYR A 73 -15.03 -5.91 -3.35
CA TYR A 73 -15.50 -7.23 -3.74
C TYR A 73 -16.66 -7.73 -2.86
N MET A 74 -16.72 -7.30 -1.60
CA MET A 74 -17.77 -7.69 -0.67
C MET A 74 -19.19 -7.44 -1.19
N GLU A 75 -19.40 -6.36 -1.94
CA GLU A 75 -20.72 -6.06 -2.53
C GLU A 75 -21.07 -7.02 -3.69
N TYR A 76 -20.06 -7.48 -4.42
CA TYR A 76 -20.24 -8.43 -5.51
C TYR A 76 -20.41 -9.85 -4.98
N SER A 77 -19.65 -10.25 -3.96
CA SER A 77 -19.74 -11.58 -3.37
C SER A 77 -21.06 -11.82 -2.64
N ASN A 78 -21.60 -10.77 -1.99
CA ASN A 78 -22.82 -10.87 -1.21
C ASN A 78 -24.09 -10.60 -2.04
N GLY A 79 -23.95 -10.25 -3.33
CA GLY A 79 -25.08 -9.91 -4.20
C GLY A 79 -25.75 -8.57 -3.88
N THR A 80 -25.20 -7.77 -2.95
CA THR A 80 -25.78 -6.50 -2.48
C THR A 80 -25.43 -5.29 -3.35
N TYR A 81 -24.76 -5.50 -4.48
CA TYR A 81 -24.33 -4.41 -5.36
C TYR A 81 -25.49 -3.51 -5.83
N VAL A 82 -26.63 -4.10 -6.23
CA VAL A 82 -27.79 -3.34 -6.73
C VAL A 82 -28.44 -2.51 -5.61
N ASP A 83 -28.59 -3.10 -4.43
CA ASP A 83 -29.10 -2.39 -3.26
C ASP A 83 -28.17 -1.23 -2.89
N TRP A 84 -26.87 -1.48 -2.90
CA TRP A 84 -25.87 -0.47 -2.54
C TRP A 84 -25.91 0.76 -3.45
N ILE A 85 -26.06 0.58 -4.77
CA ILE A 85 -26.13 1.70 -5.72
C ILE A 85 -27.48 2.44 -5.69
N THR A 86 -28.52 1.86 -5.07
CA THR A 86 -29.89 2.43 -4.99
C THR A 86 -30.19 3.11 -3.65
N TYR A 87 -29.25 3.18 -2.71
CA TYR A 87 -29.38 3.84 -1.39
C TYR A 87 -29.65 5.37 -1.40
N GLY A 88 -29.99 5.97 -2.54
CA GLY A 88 -30.30 7.40 -2.67
C GLY A 88 -29.08 8.33 -2.56
N TYR A 89 -27.87 7.78 -2.39
CA TYR A 89 -26.61 8.54 -2.44
C TYR A 89 -26.06 8.57 -3.87
N SER A 90 -25.30 9.62 -4.21
CA SER A 90 -24.58 9.63 -5.49
C SER A 90 -23.48 8.57 -5.50
N LYS A 91 -23.28 7.90 -6.64
CA LYS A 91 -22.26 6.86 -6.81
C LYS A 91 -20.85 7.31 -6.43
N GLN A 92 -20.52 8.56 -6.76
CA GLN A 92 -19.25 9.18 -6.36
C GLN A 92 -19.06 9.17 -4.84
N LYS A 93 -20.10 9.53 -4.08
CA LYS A 93 -20.03 9.51 -2.60
C LYS A 93 -19.84 8.10 -2.06
N LEU A 94 -20.44 7.10 -2.68
CA LEU A 94 -20.29 5.69 -2.29
C LEU A 94 -18.85 5.21 -2.49
N ILE A 95 -18.24 5.44 -3.65
CA ILE A 95 -16.84 5.06 -3.91
C ILE A 95 -15.90 5.78 -2.96
N ILE A 96 -16.06 7.10 -2.81
CA ILE A 96 -15.19 7.90 -1.94
C ILE A 96 -15.27 7.35 -0.52
N SER A 97 -16.46 6.97 -0.03
CA SER A 97 -16.57 6.37 1.30
C SER A 97 -15.81 5.06 1.44
N LYS A 98 -15.86 4.16 0.44
CA LYS A 98 -15.09 2.90 0.44
C LYS A 98 -13.58 3.15 0.34
N LEU A 99 -13.14 4.07 -0.52
CA LEU A 99 -11.73 4.45 -0.63
C LEU A 99 -11.22 5.05 0.68
N THR A 100 -11.99 5.94 1.33
CA THR A 100 -11.63 6.50 2.64
C THR A 100 -11.50 5.41 3.69
N VAL A 101 -12.45 4.48 3.76
CA VAL A 101 -12.42 3.37 4.74
C VAL A 101 -11.22 2.46 4.49
N ALA A 102 -10.97 2.07 3.24
CA ALA A 102 -9.81 1.27 2.86
C ALA A 102 -8.50 1.99 3.23
N GLY A 103 -8.41 3.29 2.96
CA GLY A 103 -7.27 4.11 3.35
C GLY A 103 -7.05 4.14 4.86
N LEU A 104 -8.11 4.34 5.66
CA LEU A 104 -8.02 4.33 7.12
C LEU A 104 -7.56 2.97 7.67
N VAL A 105 -8.08 1.87 7.12
CA VAL A 105 -7.66 0.51 7.48
C VAL A 105 -6.18 0.31 7.15
N LEU A 106 -5.74 0.72 5.96
CA LEU A 106 -4.33 0.62 5.55
C LEU A 106 -3.40 1.46 6.43
N LEU A 107 -3.81 2.67 6.82
CA LEU A 107 -3.06 3.51 7.75
C LEU A 107 -2.93 2.86 9.13
N ALA A 108 -4.01 2.26 9.64
CA ALA A 108 -3.97 1.50 10.90
C ALA A 108 -3.04 0.28 10.79
N MET A 109 -3.09 -0.46 9.68
CA MET A 109 -2.16 -1.57 9.41
C MET A 109 -0.71 -1.09 9.34
N CYS A 110 -0.45 0.04 8.69
CA CYS A 110 0.89 0.65 8.64
C CYS A 110 1.39 1.05 10.02
N LEU A 111 0.53 1.67 10.84
CA LEU A 111 0.89 2.07 12.20
C LEU A 111 1.26 0.86 13.05
N LEU A 112 0.49 -0.24 12.96
CA LEU A 112 0.78 -1.47 13.68
C LEU A 112 2.05 -2.16 13.17
N ASN A 113 2.23 -2.26 11.84
CA ASN A 113 3.43 -2.82 11.23
C ASN A 113 4.67 -2.01 11.64
N TYR A 114 4.58 -0.69 11.60
CA TYR A 114 5.64 0.21 12.06
C TYR A 114 5.98 -0.02 13.53
N PHE A 115 4.97 -0.08 14.39
CA PHE A 115 5.18 -0.28 15.83
C PHE A 115 5.86 -1.62 16.13
N ILE A 116 5.39 -2.70 15.52
CA ILE A 116 5.99 -4.04 15.68
C ILE A 116 7.42 -4.05 15.15
N MET A 117 7.64 -3.51 13.94
CA MET A 117 8.97 -3.38 13.33
C MET A 117 9.93 -2.58 14.22
N ALA A 118 9.54 -1.37 14.62
CA ALA A 118 10.37 -0.47 15.42
C ALA A 118 10.69 -1.08 16.78
N LEU A 119 9.69 -1.64 17.47
CA LEU A 119 9.90 -2.32 18.74
C LEU A 119 10.88 -3.49 18.60
N GLY A 120 10.66 -4.38 17.63
CA GLY A 120 11.52 -5.54 17.45
C GLY A 120 12.96 -5.18 17.06
N LEU A 121 13.17 -4.14 16.25
CA LEU A 121 14.51 -3.65 15.91
C LEU A 121 15.21 -3.01 17.12
N LEU A 122 14.50 -2.19 17.90
CA LEU A 122 15.05 -1.53 19.09
C LEU A 122 15.36 -2.49 20.24
N LEU A 123 14.69 -3.64 20.30
CA LEU A 123 15.02 -4.71 21.25
C LEU A 123 16.32 -5.45 20.87
N MET A 124 16.72 -5.40 19.61
CA MET A 124 17.88 -6.14 19.09
C MET A 124 19.15 -5.30 18.99
N VAL A 125 19.00 -4.00 18.70
CA VAL A 125 20.12 -3.10 18.43
C VAL A 125 19.93 -1.77 19.16
N HIS A 126 21.03 -1.22 19.67
CA HIS A 126 21.05 0.14 20.21
C HIS A 126 21.07 1.14 19.05
N ALA A 127 20.02 1.94 18.94
CA ALA A 127 19.90 2.98 17.93
C ALA A 127 19.91 4.37 18.55
N THR A 128 20.52 5.32 17.86
CA THR A 128 20.45 6.74 18.20
C THR A 128 19.08 7.32 17.83
N ILE A 129 18.70 8.44 18.46
CA ILE A 129 17.44 9.12 18.16
C ILE A 129 17.35 9.52 16.67
N VAL A 130 18.47 9.92 16.07
CA VAL A 130 18.54 10.33 14.66
C VAL A 130 18.23 9.14 13.74
N GLU A 131 18.83 7.97 14.00
CA GLU A 131 18.59 6.77 13.21
C GLU A 131 17.12 6.30 13.30
N VAL A 132 16.51 6.41 14.49
CA VAL A 132 15.08 6.11 14.66
C VAL A 132 14.20 7.06 13.85
N LEU A 133 14.52 8.37 13.84
CA LEU A 133 13.78 9.35 13.05
C LEU A 133 13.94 9.10 11.54
N GLN A 134 15.13 8.77 11.07
CA GLN A 134 15.38 8.42 9.67
C GLN A 134 14.61 7.16 9.26
N MET A 135 14.62 6.12 10.11
CA MET A 135 13.83 4.90 9.93
C MET A 135 12.33 5.20 9.84
N THR A 136 11.83 6.05 10.74
CA THR A 136 10.43 6.47 10.78
C THR A 136 10.04 7.19 9.50
N ALA A 137 10.84 8.18 9.08
CA ALA A 137 10.62 8.95 7.87
C ALA A 137 10.64 8.05 6.63
N SER A 138 11.57 7.09 6.57
CA SER A 138 11.68 6.14 5.47
C SER A 138 10.46 5.23 5.34
N PHE A 139 10.02 4.64 6.46
CA PHE A 139 8.87 3.74 6.47
C PHE A 139 7.59 4.47 6.05
N TRP A 140 7.31 5.63 6.63
CA TRP A 140 6.10 6.39 6.35
C TRP A 140 6.12 7.03 4.97
N GLY A 141 7.27 7.57 4.53
CA GLY A 141 7.44 8.15 3.20
C GLY A 141 7.10 7.14 2.09
N TYR A 142 7.62 5.92 2.23
CA TYR A 142 7.27 4.82 1.32
C TYR A 142 5.79 4.45 1.40
N SER A 143 5.32 4.11 2.60
CA SER A 143 4.00 3.51 2.80
C SER A 143 2.86 4.42 2.33
N LEU A 144 2.98 5.73 2.59
CA LEU A 144 1.96 6.70 2.18
C LEU A 144 1.86 6.81 0.66
N ILE A 145 2.98 6.92 -0.06
CA ILE A 145 2.97 7.01 -1.53
C ILE A 145 2.41 5.72 -2.13
N VAL A 146 2.79 4.56 -1.58
CA VAL A 146 2.31 3.25 -2.04
C VAL A 146 0.80 3.10 -1.85
N ILE A 147 0.25 3.55 -0.71
CA ILE A 147 -1.20 3.57 -0.48
C ILE A 147 -1.87 4.44 -1.53
N LEU A 148 -1.37 5.67 -1.75
CA LEU A 148 -1.97 6.62 -2.70
C LEU A 148 -1.96 6.11 -4.14
N LEU A 149 -0.95 5.32 -4.53
CA LEU A 149 -0.87 4.71 -5.86
C LEU A 149 -1.75 3.46 -5.99
N ASN A 150 -1.57 2.50 -5.09
CA ASN A 150 -2.12 1.15 -5.28
C ASN A 150 -3.57 1.04 -4.82
N LEU A 151 -4.03 1.86 -3.88
CA LEU A 151 -5.44 1.84 -3.45
C LEU A 151 -6.42 2.17 -4.59
N PRO A 152 -6.29 3.31 -5.31
CA PRO A 152 -7.18 3.61 -6.43
C PRO A 152 -6.96 2.65 -7.61
N PHE A 153 -5.74 2.17 -7.82
CA PHE A 153 -5.46 1.16 -8.86
C PHE A 153 -6.19 -0.16 -8.57
N GLY A 154 -6.14 -0.65 -7.33
CA GLY A 154 -6.85 -1.85 -6.90
C GLY A 154 -8.36 -1.69 -7.01
N ALA A 155 -8.89 -0.53 -6.61
CA ALA A 155 -10.30 -0.20 -6.76
C ALA A 155 -10.74 -0.16 -8.24
N LEU A 156 -9.91 0.37 -9.14
CA LEU A 156 -10.16 0.37 -10.57
C LEU A 156 -10.21 -1.07 -11.10
N LEU A 157 -9.19 -1.87 -10.82
CA LEU A 157 -9.11 -3.25 -11.32
C LEU A 157 -10.29 -4.10 -10.87
N ILE A 158 -10.67 -4.07 -9.58
CA ILE A 158 -11.78 -4.89 -9.08
C ILE A 158 -13.13 -4.45 -9.66
N ASN A 159 -13.28 -3.15 -9.94
CA ASN A 159 -14.49 -2.63 -10.58
C ASN A 159 -14.59 -3.02 -12.07
N ILE A 160 -13.46 -3.19 -12.76
CA ILE A 160 -13.42 -3.73 -14.12
C ILE A 160 -13.66 -5.24 -14.09
N SER A 161 -12.85 -5.97 -13.33
CA SER A 161 -12.78 -7.43 -13.39
C SER A 161 -13.96 -8.11 -12.70
N ARG A 162 -14.51 -7.49 -11.65
CA ARG A 162 -15.47 -8.08 -10.70
C ARG A 162 -15.01 -9.43 -10.15
N ASN A 163 -13.71 -9.68 -10.20
CA ASN A 163 -13.10 -10.95 -9.85
C ASN A 163 -11.85 -10.65 -9.02
N ALA A 164 -11.90 -11.08 -7.76
CA ALA A 164 -10.81 -10.91 -6.80
C ALA A 164 -9.54 -11.69 -7.19
N ILE A 165 -9.67 -12.78 -7.96
CA ILE A 165 -8.52 -13.57 -8.43
C ILE A 165 -7.71 -12.72 -9.43
N ILE A 166 -8.37 -12.06 -10.37
CA ILE A 166 -7.70 -11.23 -11.38
C ILE A 166 -6.91 -10.09 -10.71
N THR A 167 -7.50 -9.39 -9.73
CA THR A 167 -6.81 -8.31 -9.04
C THR A 167 -5.62 -8.80 -8.23
N THR A 168 -5.75 -9.98 -7.62
CA THR A 168 -4.65 -10.63 -6.89
C THR A 168 -3.51 -11.02 -7.81
N VAL A 169 -3.79 -11.65 -8.96
CA VAL A 169 -2.78 -12.02 -9.96
C VAL A 169 -2.05 -10.79 -10.49
N VAL A 170 -2.78 -9.72 -10.83
CA VAL A 170 -2.16 -8.46 -11.27
C VAL A 170 -1.29 -7.87 -10.17
N GLY A 171 -1.73 -7.91 -8.90
CA GLY A 171 -0.93 -7.48 -7.76
C GLY A 171 0.40 -8.24 -7.63
N ILE A 172 0.38 -9.57 -7.83
CA ILE A 172 1.59 -10.40 -7.81
C ILE A 172 2.52 -10.05 -8.97
N VAL A 173 1.99 -9.83 -10.18
CA VAL A 173 2.78 -9.41 -11.33
C VAL A 173 3.44 -8.05 -11.07
N CYS A 174 2.70 -7.07 -10.52
CA CYS A 174 3.24 -5.78 -10.13
C CYS A 174 4.34 -5.90 -9.06
N MET A 175 4.18 -6.80 -8.09
CA MET A 175 5.22 -7.11 -7.09
C MET A 175 6.51 -7.62 -7.76
N VAL A 176 6.40 -8.56 -8.69
CA VAL A 176 7.56 -9.12 -9.40
C VAL A 176 8.25 -8.05 -10.25
N ILE A 177 7.48 -7.22 -10.97
CA ILE A 177 8.03 -6.10 -11.76
C ILE A 177 8.76 -5.11 -10.86
N ASN A 178 8.19 -4.75 -9.72
CA ASN A 178 8.86 -3.87 -8.74
C ASN A 178 10.17 -4.49 -8.23
N ALA A 179 10.19 -5.80 -7.98
CA ALA A 179 11.40 -6.51 -7.55
C ALA A 179 12.53 -6.42 -8.59
N ILE A 180 12.20 -6.60 -9.87
CA ILE A 180 13.19 -6.57 -10.96
C ILE A 180 13.72 -5.15 -11.16
N LEU A 181 12.83 -4.15 -11.06
CA LEU A 181 13.12 -2.78 -11.48
C LEU A 181 13.55 -1.87 -10.32
N MET A 182 13.55 -2.31 -9.06
CA MET A 182 13.93 -1.45 -7.91
C MET A 182 15.31 -0.80 -8.08
N ALA A 183 16.25 -1.52 -8.70
CA ALA A 183 17.62 -1.08 -8.98
C ALA A 183 17.78 -0.36 -10.34
N ALA A 184 16.71 -0.21 -11.13
CA ALA A 184 16.77 0.41 -12.45
C ALA A 184 17.13 1.92 -12.40
N PRO A 185 18.06 2.40 -13.24
CA PRO A 185 18.49 3.80 -13.23
C PRO A 185 17.41 4.78 -13.71
N PHE A 186 16.46 4.30 -14.53
CA PHE A 186 15.31 5.06 -15.02
C PHE A 186 14.07 4.92 -14.11
N GLY A 187 14.21 4.32 -12.92
CA GLY A 187 13.11 4.01 -12.01
C GLY A 187 12.30 5.23 -11.57
N TYR A 188 12.81 6.45 -11.73
CA TYR A 188 12.07 7.69 -11.45
C TYR A 188 10.88 7.94 -12.39
N TYR A 189 10.77 7.26 -13.53
CA TYR A 189 9.56 7.27 -14.38
C TYR A 189 8.45 6.33 -13.90
N ILE A 190 8.76 5.42 -12.98
CA ILE A 190 7.82 4.40 -12.51
C ILE A 190 7.46 4.75 -11.07
N PRO A 191 6.21 5.22 -10.79
CA PRO A 191 5.85 5.77 -9.49
C PRO A 191 6.10 4.85 -8.30
N THR A 192 5.91 3.54 -8.45
CA THR A 192 6.15 2.55 -7.38
C THR A 192 7.63 2.41 -7.04
N ILE A 193 8.51 2.48 -8.05
CA ILE A 193 9.97 2.41 -7.88
C ILE A 193 10.50 3.73 -7.34
N PHE A 194 9.98 4.85 -7.84
CA PHE A 194 10.26 6.16 -7.28
C PHE A 194 9.89 6.19 -5.79
N ALA A 195 8.70 5.72 -5.41
CA ALA A 195 8.27 5.65 -4.01
C ALA A 195 9.25 4.86 -3.13
N TYR A 196 9.73 3.70 -3.62
CA TYR A 196 10.73 2.88 -2.94
C TYR A 196 12.04 3.66 -2.71
N ARG A 197 12.63 4.26 -3.74
CA ARG A 197 13.89 5.00 -3.56
C ARG A 197 13.73 6.30 -2.79
N PHE A 198 12.60 6.97 -2.95
CA PHE A 198 12.25 8.16 -2.18
C PHE A 198 12.12 7.82 -0.70
N GLY A 199 11.53 6.67 -0.37
CA GLY A 199 11.48 6.18 1.01
C GLY A 199 12.86 5.92 1.60
N LEU A 200 13.83 5.44 0.82
CA LEU A 200 15.20 5.19 1.32
C LEU A 200 16.04 6.46 1.58
N LEU A 201 15.67 7.60 1.00
CA LEU A 201 16.44 8.86 1.10
C LEU A 201 16.89 9.26 2.52
N PRO A 202 16.05 9.12 3.58
CA PRO A 202 16.45 9.51 4.93
C PRO A 202 17.60 8.67 5.51
N ILE A 203 17.80 7.46 5.00
CA ILE A 203 18.73 6.47 5.55
C ILE A 203 19.95 6.29 4.65
N SER A 204 19.74 6.22 3.33
CA SER A 204 20.82 6.03 2.36
C SER A 204 20.61 6.94 1.15
N GLN A 205 21.34 8.05 1.13
CA GLN A 205 21.33 8.98 0.00
C GLN A 205 22.02 8.39 -1.24
N SER A 206 22.97 7.47 -1.05
CA SER A 206 23.68 6.81 -2.15
C SER A 206 22.81 5.86 -2.95
N ASP A 207 21.77 5.28 -2.32
CA ASP A 207 20.82 4.40 -3.00
C ASP A 207 19.77 5.17 -3.83
N PHE A 208 19.79 6.50 -3.76
CA PHE A 208 18.99 7.34 -4.63
C PHE A 208 19.52 7.38 -6.07
N PHE A 209 18.84 8.11 -6.95
CA PHE A 209 19.26 8.29 -8.32
C PHE A 209 20.49 9.20 -8.42
N SER A 210 21.36 8.92 -9.39
CA SER A 210 22.61 9.65 -9.61
C SER A 210 22.43 11.16 -9.78
N ASN A 211 21.39 11.59 -10.51
CA ASN A 211 20.99 12.98 -10.61
C ASN A 211 19.80 13.25 -9.68
N ALA A 212 20.10 13.56 -8.42
CA ALA A 212 19.09 13.63 -7.36
C ALA A 212 18.01 14.69 -7.64
N ASN A 213 18.41 15.91 -7.99
CA ASN A 213 17.47 17.01 -8.22
C ASN A 213 16.54 16.74 -9.40
N PHE A 214 17.09 16.23 -10.50
CA PHE A 214 16.30 15.87 -11.68
C PHE A 214 15.32 14.73 -11.38
N ALA A 215 15.80 13.65 -10.76
CA ALA A 215 14.98 12.49 -10.45
C ALA A 215 13.89 12.80 -9.42
N ALA A 216 14.18 13.63 -8.41
CA ALA A 216 13.20 14.07 -7.43
C ALA A 216 12.09 14.92 -8.08
N SER A 217 12.45 15.86 -8.96
CA SER A 217 11.47 16.69 -9.66
C SER A 217 10.61 15.86 -10.60
N VAL A 218 11.22 15.13 -11.54
CA VAL A 218 10.49 14.32 -12.53
C VAL A 218 9.68 13.22 -11.86
N GLY A 219 10.28 12.48 -10.93
CA GLY A 219 9.62 11.39 -10.23
C GLY A 219 8.44 11.84 -9.39
N SER A 220 8.56 12.99 -8.70
CA SER A 220 7.42 13.57 -7.96
C SER A 220 6.30 14.00 -8.90
N THR A 221 6.62 14.69 -10.01
CA THR A 221 5.62 15.12 -10.99
C THR A 221 4.89 13.93 -11.60
N VAL A 222 5.62 12.91 -12.06
CA VAL A 222 5.03 11.69 -12.64
C VAL A 222 4.16 10.97 -11.62
N THR A 223 4.63 10.82 -10.39
CA THR A 223 3.87 10.16 -9.31
C THR A 223 2.57 10.90 -9.01
N ILE A 224 2.59 12.22 -8.89
CA ILE A 224 1.39 13.04 -8.65
C ILE A 224 0.40 12.90 -9.81
N VAL A 225 0.87 13.02 -11.05
CA VAL A 225 0.01 12.88 -12.25
C VAL A 225 -0.65 11.51 -12.29
N VAL A 226 0.10 10.44 -12.01
CA VAL A 226 -0.43 9.07 -11.99
C VAL A 226 -1.45 8.88 -10.86
N ILE A 227 -1.19 9.39 -9.65
CA ILE A 227 -2.16 9.34 -8.54
C ILE A 227 -3.46 10.06 -8.94
N CYS A 228 -3.37 11.29 -9.46
CA CYS A 228 -4.54 12.05 -9.91
C CYS A 228 -5.32 11.31 -11.00
N CYS A 229 -4.62 10.72 -11.97
CA CYS A 229 -5.22 9.93 -13.05
C CYS A 229 -5.94 8.68 -12.50
N LEU A 230 -5.29 7.90 -11.62
CA LEU A 230 -5.88 6.69 -11.04
C LEU A 230 -7.12 6.99 -10.19
N VAL A 231 -7.06 8.04 -9.35
CA VAL A 231 -8.21 8.45 -8.53
C VAL A 231 -9.37 8.90 -9.42
N THR A 232 -9.11 9.78 -10.39
CA THR A 232 -10.17 10.26 -11.30
C THR A 232 -10.77 9.14 -12.14
N LEU A 233 -9.95 8.24 -12.70
CA LEU A 233 -10.42 7.07 -13.44
C LEU A 233 -11.26 6.13 -12.58
N SER A 234 -10.83 5.86 -11.34
CA SER A 234 -11.59 5.00 -10.41
C SER A 234 -12.98 5.56 -10.09
N ILE A 235 -13.07 6.87 -9.88
CA ILE A 235 -14.34 7.55 -9.60
C ILE A 235 -15.22 7.59 -10.85
N TRP A 236 -14.63 7.96 -11.99
CA TRP A 236 -15.33 8.07 -13.26
C TRP A 236 -15.89 6.74 -13.74
N GLN A 237 -15.09 5.68 -13.69
CA GLN A 237 -15.46 4.34 -14.16
C GLN A 237 -16.70 3.82 -13.42
N PHE A 238 -16.75 4.00 -12.11
CA PHE A 238 -17.86 3.53 -11.30
C PHE A 238 -19.08 4.46 -11.39
N SER A 239 -18.88 5.74 -11.69
CA SER A 239 -19.97 6.69 -11.91
C SER A 239 -20.75 6.41 -13.20
N ARG A 240 -20.16 5.69 -14.17
CA ARG A 240 -20.86 5.28 -15.39
C ARG A 240 -21.98 4.30 -15.07
N LYS A 241 -23.12 4.44 -15.76
CA LYS A 241 -24.22 3.48 -15.69
C LYS A 241 -23.77 2.14 -16.27
N LYS A 242 -24.10 1.06 -15.57
CA LYS A 242 -23.83 -0.31 -16.02
C LYS A 242 -25.11 -0.93 -16.60
N PRO A 243 -25.01 -1.89 -17.53
CA PRO A 243 -26.18 -2.52 -18.15
C PRO A 243 -27.09 -3.26 -17.14
N ILE A 244 -26.56 -3.64 -15.97
CA ILE A 244 -27.29 -4.27 -14.87
C ILE A 244 -28.18 -3.28 -14.08
N GLU A 245 -28.11 -2.00 -14.44
CA GLU A 245 -28.85 -0.90 -13.79
C GLU A 245 -30.02 -0.40 -14.64
N ASN A 246 -30.31 -1.10 -15.74
CA ASN A 246 -31.51 -0.98 -16.58
C ASN A 246 -32.40 -2.19 -16.34
#